data_AF-A0A6I0ERB4-F1
#
_entry.id   AF-A0A6I0ERB4-F1
#
_cell.length_a   1.000
_cell.length_b   1.000
_cell.length_c   1.000
_cell.angle_alpha   90.00
_cell.angle_beta   90.00
_cell.angle_gamma   90.00
#
_symmetry.space_group_name_H-M   'P 1'
#
loop_
_entity.id
_entity.type
_entity.pdbx_description
1 polymer ?
#
loop_
_entity_poly.entity_id
_entity_poly.type
_entity_poly.pdbx_seq_one_letter_code
_entity_poly.pdbx_strand_id
1 'polypeptide(L)'
;MPISKTDWELLIERKRVDTRGTRKRTVGRYQVYHDGRAVSGLSGVVAETRGPGDNSRPGNNRRIEAGRYPLLTQDGTNYVTIGYTPNRNPAAIPRPGLELGKTGKRSEILFHPGRGFLSSVGCINPARTLANANSDIDFEDSRKRVIAVIDDLKSYLGSSFPGRNGKPIPKATVVIDGEP
;
A
#
# COMPACT_ATOMS: atom_id res chain seq x y z
N MET A 1 -7.19 11.22 -14.94
CA MET A 1 -6.36 10.71 -13.82
C MET A 1 -6.84 11.37 -12.54
N PRO A 2 -7.12 10.60 -11.48
CA PRO A 2 -7.75 11.09 -10.24
C PRO A 2 -6.76 11.71 -9.23
N ILE A 3 -5.48 11.80 -9.59
CA ILE A 3 -4.47 12.53 -8.82
C ILE A 3 -4.74 14.04 -8.88
N SER A 4 -4.39 14.77 -7.82
CA SER A 4 -4.52 16.24 -7.79
C SER A 4 -3.38 16.94 -8.53
N LYS A 5 -2.31 16.21 -8.86
CA LYS A 5 -1.09 16.72 -9.52
C LYS A 5 -0.31 17.69 -8.64
N THR A 6 -0.40 17.49 -7.33
CA THR A 6 0.28 18.30 -6.31
C THR A 6 0.83 17.36 -5.26
N ASP A 7 1.93 17.76 -4.63
CA ASP A 7 2.51 17.03 -3.51
C ASP A 7 2.95 15.61 -3.90
N TRP A 8 3.13 14.73 -2.91
CA TRP A 8 3.41 13.32 -3.11
C TRP A 8 2.11 12.52 -3.22
N GLU A 9 1.95 11.77 -4.30
CA GLU A 9 0.77 10.93 -4.53
C GLU A 9 1.14 9.50 -4.97
N LEU A 10 0.60 8.48 -4.30
CA LEU A 10 0.61 7.09 -4.77
C LEU A 10 -0.74 6.78 -5.41
N LEU A 11 -0.78 6.69 -6.74
CA LEU A 11 -1.98 6.23 -7.44
C LEU A 11 -2.01 4.71 -7.46
N ILE A 12 -3.15 4.12 -7.10
CA ILE A 12 -3.47 2.70 -7.25
C ILE A 12 -4.72 2.60 -8.10
N GLU A 13 -4.61 1.98 -9.27
CA GLU A 13 -5.74 1.71 -10.15
C GLU A 13 -6.07 0.22 -10.10
N ARG A 14 -7.26 -0.13 -9.59
CA ARG A 14 -7.74 -1.51 -9.55
C ARG A 14 -8.12 -1.96 -10.97
N LYS A 15 -7.65 -3.14 -11.38
CA LYS A 15 -7.81 -3.60 -12.77
C LYS A 15 -8.57 -4.91 -12.91
N ARG A 16 -8.41 -5.86 -11.99
CA ARG A 16 -9.06 -7.17 -12.09
C ARG A 16 -9.20 -7.89 -10.75
N VAL A 17 -9.97 -8.97 -10.74
CA VAL A 17 -10.10 -9.91 -9.62
C VAL A 17 -9.49 -11.26 -10.01
N ASP A 18 -8.52 -11.72 -9.24
CA ASP A 18 -7.93 -13.05 -9.37
C ASP A 18 -8.58 -14.00 -8.35
N THR A 19 -8.87 -15.24 -8.76
CA THR A 19 -9.42 -16.31 -7.89
C THR A 19 -8.51 -17.54 -7.95
N ARG A 20 -8.09 -18.04 -6.78
CA ARG A 20 -7.31 -19.29 -6.63
C ARG A 20 -7.96 -20.18 -5.58
N GLY A 21 -8.67 -21.21 -6.03
CA GLY A 21 -9.58 -21.99 -5.17
C GLY A 21 -10.65 -21.08 -4.58
N THR A 22 -10.81 -21.07 -3.25
CA THR A 22 -11.77 -20.20 -2.54
C THR A 22 -11.23 -18.79 -2.26
N ARG A 23 -9.94 -18.54 -2.53
CA ARG A 23 -9.28 -17.26 -2.21
C ARG A 23 -9.46 -16.29 -3.36
N LYS A 24 -9.74 -15.02 -3.05
CA LYS A 24 -9.89 -13.93 -4.03
C LYS A 24 -9.02 -12.74 -3.67
N ARG A 25 -8.42 -12.11 -4.67
CA ARG A 25 -7.68 -10.85 -4.54
C ARG A 25 -8.04 -9.88 -5.65
N THR A 26 -8.00 -8.60 -5.35
CA THR A 26 -8.00 -7.55 -6.37
C THR A 26 -6.57 -7.25 -6.76
N VAL A 27 -6.30 -7.21 -8.05
CA VAL A 27 -5.00 -6.80 -8.59
C VAL A 27 -5.15 -5.44 -9.26
N GLY A 28 -4.28 -4.53 -8.88
CA GLY A 28 -4.19 -3.19 -9.45
C GLY A 28 -2.79 -2.87 -9.95
N ARG A 29 -2.64 -1.69 -10.54
CA ARG A 29 -1.35 -1.07 -10.85
C ARG A 29 -1.11 0.06 -9.87
N TYR A 30 0.14 0.33 -9.53
CA TYR A 30 0.49 1.53 -8.79
C TYR A 30 1.58 2.34 -9.49
N GLN A 31 1.56 3.65 -9.26
CA GLN A 31 2.58 4.60 -9.70
C GLN A 31 2.68 5.73 -8.66
N VAL A 32 3.90 6.07 -8.27
CA VAL A 32 4.19 7.25 -7.44
C VAL A 32 4.34 8.49 -8.33
N TYR A 33 3.84 9.63 -7.86
CA TYR A 33 3.95 10.94 -8.49
C TYR A 33 4.48 11.97 -7.51
N HIS A 34 5.33 12.88 -8.01
CA HIS A 34 5.70 14.13 -7.35
C HIS A 34 5.13 15.28 -8.18
N ASP A 35 4.23 16.06 -7.60
CA ASP A 35 3.63 17.23 -8.26
C ASP A 35 3.06 16.89 -9.66
N GLY A 36 2.38 15.74 -9.73
CA GLY A 36 1.79 15.21 -10.96
C GLY A 36 2.75 14.57 -11.95
N ARG A 37 4.06 14.52 -11.66
CA ARG A 37 5.07 13.86 -12.49
C ARG A 37 5.36 12.47 -11.97
N ALA A 38 5.26 11.47 -12.84
CA ALA A 38 5.55 10.08 -12.47
C ALA A 38 7.02 9.93 -12.05
N VAL A 39 7.25 9.29 -10.90
CA VAL A 39 8.60 8.96 -10.43
C VAL A 39 9.08 7.71 -11.13
N SER A 40 10.22 7.81 -11.82
CA SER A 40 10.82 6.68 -12.54
C SER A 40 11.15 5.53 -11.58
N GLY A 41 10.81 4.30 -11.97
CA GLY A 41 11.10 3.10 -11.19
C GLY A 41 10.17 2.85 -10.00
N LEU A 42 9.29 3.79 -9.62
CA LEU A 42 8.32 3.62 -8.52
C LEU A 42 6.92 3.28 -9.02
N SER A 43 6.85 2.18 -9.76
CA SER A 43 5.60 1.60 -10.25
C SER A 43 5.63 0.08 -10.25
N GLY A 44 4.45 -0.52 -10.35
CA GLY A 44 4.28 -1.97 -10.36
C GLY A 44 2.84 -2.38 -10.25
N VAL A 45 2.60 -3.53 -9.62
CA VAL A 45 1.25 -4.02 -9.31
C VAL A 45 1.04 -4.07 -7.81
N VAL A 46 -0.23 -4.06 -7.40
CA VAL A 46 -0.62 -4.34 -6.01
C VAL A 46 -1.61 -5.50 -5.99
N ALA A 47 -1.63 -6.22 -4.87
CA ALA A 47 -2.69 -7.16 -4.52
C ALA A 47 -3.38 -6.68 -3.24
N GLU A 48 -4.70 -6.76 -3.23
CA GLU A 48 -5.56 -6.46 -2.09
C GLU A 48 -6.47 -7.66 -1.79
N THR A 49 -6.51 -8.10 -0.53
CA THR A 49 -7.39 -9.18 -0.07
C THR A 49 -8.80 -8.67 0.20
N ARG A 50 -9.84 -9.45 -0.16
CA ARG A 50 -11.22 -9.25 0.35
C ARG A 50 -11.34 -9.72 1.81
N GLY A 51 -11.95 -8.96 2.71
CA GLY A 51 -12.22 -9.23 4.15
C GLY A 51 -12.11 -7.98 5.07
N PRO A 52 -12.78 -7.96 6.23
CA PRO A 52 -13.81 -6.95 6.53
C PRO A 52 -13.39 -5.52 6.23
N GLY A 53 -13.91 -5.03 5.11
CA GLY A 53 -14.16 -3.62 4.88
C GLY A 53 -15.53 -3.30 5.45
N ASP A 54 -15.62 -2.16 6.09
CA ASP A 54 -16.88 -1.45 6.24
C ASP A 54 -16.58 0.05 6.33
N ASN A 55 -16.57 0.74 5.18
CA ASN A 55 -16.63 2.21 5.15
C ASN A 55 -18.08 2.68 5.35
N SER A 56 -18.77 1.99 6.28
CA SER A 56 -20.20 1.87 6.56
C SER A 56 -21.20 1.95 5.40
N ARG A 57 -20.71 1.69 4.17
CA ARG A 57 -21.36 1.49 2.85
C ARG A 57 -21.43 2.77 2.02
N PRO A 58 -21.09 2.76 0.70
CA PRO A 58 -21.36 1.68 -0.27
C PRO A 58 -20.09 1.09 -0.92
N GLY A 59 -19.93 -0.20 -1.22
CA GLY A 59 -20.81 -1.38 -1.16
C GLY A 59 -20.05 -2.70 -0.88
N ASN A 60 -18.92 -2.58 -0.17
CA ASN A 60 -18.48 -3.34 0.99
C ASN A 60 -18.18 -4.85 0.99
N ASN A 61 -18.06 -5.59 -0.11
CA ASN A 61 -17.46 -6.95 0.01
C ASN A 61 -15.92 -7.01 0.13
N ARG A 62 -15.42 -5.99 0.85
CA ARG A 62 -14.45 -6.00 1.95
C ARG A 62 -12.99 -5.62 1.61
N ARG A 63 -12.76 -4.39 1.16
CA ARG A 63 -11.49 -3.62 1.10
C ARG A 63 -11.83 -2.12 1.25
N ILE A 64 -10.87 -1.21 1.41
CA ILE A 64 -11.17 0.24 1.43
C ILE A 64 -11.73 0.70 0.08
N GLU A 65 -12.65 1.67 0.07
CA GLU A 65 -13.29 2.17 -1.15
C GLU A 65 -12.32 2.98 -2.04
N ALA A 66 -12.67 3.20 -3.31
CA ALA A 66 -11.98 4.18 -4.13
C ALA A 66 -12.05 5.58 -3.47
N GLY A 67 -10.96 6.33 -3.52
CA GLY A 67 -10.86 7.61 -2.81
C GLY A 67 -9.44 8.06 -2.53
N ARG A 68 -9.32 9.12 -1.72
CA ARG A 68 -8.04 9.75 -1.36
C ARG A 68 -7.81 9.59 0.14
N TYR A 69 -6.68 9.00 0.50
CA TYR A 69 -6.34 8.64 1.87
C TYR A 69 -5.01 9.31 2.26
N PRO A 70 -4.98 10.17 3.31
CA PRO A 70 -3.72 10.71 3.80
C PRO A 70 -2.83 9.58 4.30
N LEU A 71 -1.52 9.74 4.16
CA LEU A 71 -0.55 8.74 4.59
C LEU A 71 -0.03 9.04 6.00
N LEU A 72 0.19 7.99 6.79
CA LEU A 72 0.77 8.05 8.12
C LEU A 72 1.99 7.12 8.20
N THR A 73 2.92 7.48 9.08
CA THR A 73 3.95 6.55 9.54
C THR A 73 3.30 5.50 10.44
N GLN A 74 3.53 4.22 10.14
CA GLN A 74 2.98 3.08 10.86
C GLN A 74 3.73 2.83 12.17
N ASP A 75 2.99 2.59 13.27
CA ASP A 75 3.52 2.35 14.62
C ASP A 75 2.94 1.06 15.24
N GLY A 76 3.19 -0.08 14.59
CA GLY A 76 2.68 -1.37 15.06
C GLY A 76 3.80 -2.31 15.49
N THR A 77 3.42 -3.40 16.17
CA THR A 77 4.38 -4.46 16.55
C THR A 77 4.94 -5.22 15.34
N ASN A 78 4.10 -5.45 14.33
CA ASN A 78 4.46 -6.25 13.16
C ASN A 78 5.06 -5.43 12.02
N TYR A 79 4.67 -4.16 11.92
CA TYR A 79 5.05 -3.24 10.86
C TYR A 79 5.34 -1.87 11.45
N VAL A 80 6.38 -1.21 10.95
CA VAL A 80 6.73 0.18 11.27
C VAL A 80 7.25 0.90 10.03
N THR A 81 7.13 2.22 9.97
CA THR A 81 7.76 3.00 8.88
C THR A 81 9.24 3.27 9.17
N ILE A 82 9.56 3.57 10.43
CA ILE A 82 10.89 3.92 10.91
C ILE A 82 11.36 2.83 11.87
N GLY A 83 12.60 2.37 11.71
CA GLY A 83 13.19 1.34 12.59
C GLY A 83 12.78 -0.10 12.28
N TYR A 84 12.32 -0.40 11.06
CA TYR A 84 12.05 -1.78 10.65
C TYR A 84 13.34 -2.61 10.60
N THR A 85 13.23 -3.92 10.84
CA THR A 85 14.39 -4.84 10.85
C THR A 85 15.06 -4.94 9.48
N PRO A 86 16.39 -4.93 9.36
CA PRO A 86 17.08 -5.18 8.09
C PRO A 86 17.02 -6.65 7.66
N ASN A 87 16.62 -7.56 8.57
CA ASN A 87 16.50 -8.98 8.29
C ASN A 87 15.47 -9.22 7.16
N ARG A 88 15.88 -9.99 6.16
CA ARG A 88 15.06 -10.31 4.98
C ARG A 88 14.15 -11.53 5.19
N ASN A 89 14.27 -12.24 6.32
CA ASN A 89 13.39 -13.33 6.67
C ASN A 89 11.94 -12.80 6.83
N PRO A 90 10.94 -13.38 6.14
CA PRO A 90 9.53 -12.96 6.26
C PRO A 90 8.95 -13.04 7.68
N ALA A 91 9.55 -13.84 8.57
CA ALA A 91 9.16 -13.96 9.98
C ALA A 91 9.79 -12.90 10.89
N ALA A 92 10.82 -12.18 10.44
CA ALA A 92 11.45 -11.14 11.24
C ALA A 92 10.56 -9.89 11.29
N ILE A 93 10.36 -9.36 12.50
CA ILE A 93 9.56 -8.15 12.76
C ILE A 93 10.41 -7.11 13.53
N PRO A 94 10.06 -5.82 13.47
CA PRO A 94 8.99 -5.24 12.67
C PRO A 94 9.39 -5.07 11.19
N ARG A 95 8.45 -5.29 10.26
CA ARG A 95 8.63 -5.13 8.80
C ARG A 95 8.35 -3.69 8.37
N PRO A 96 8.80 -3.23 7.18
CA PRO A 96 8.44 -1.90 6.72
C PRO A 96 6.93 -1.82 6.44
N GLY A 97 6.33 -0.66 6.66
CA GLY A 97 4.94 -0.40 6.26
C GLY A 97 4.58 1.07 6.36
N LEU A 98 3.51 1.46 5.68
CA LEU A 98 2.87 2.77 5.78
C LEU A 98 1.39 2.57 6.06
N GLU A 99 0.78 3.47 6.81
CA GLU A 99 -0.64 3.41 7.15
C GLU A 99 -1.44 4.40 6.32
N LEU A 100 -2.60 3.96 5.82
CA LEU A 100 -3.60 4.83 5.22
C LEU A 100 -4.51 5.36 6.32
N GLY A 101 -4.62 6.67 6.41
CA GLY A 101 -5.50 7.36 7.35
C GLY A 101 -6.88 7.66 6.77
N LYS A 102 -7.78 8.14 7.63
CA LYS A 102 -9.18 8.48 7.30
C LYS A 102 -9.95 7.33 6.64
N THR A 103 -9.62 6.09 7.00
CA THR A 103 -10.24 4.85 6.52
C THR A 103 -11.52 4.47 7.30
N GLY A 104 -12.20 5.46 7.88
CA GLY A 104 -13.46 5.26 8.63
C GLY A 104 -13.29 4.43 9.90
N LYS A 105 -14.10 3.37 10.03
CA LYS A 105 -14.15 2.51 11.23
C LYS A 105 -12.94 1.58 11.39
N ARG A 106 -12.05 1.54 10.41
CA ARG A 106 -10.89 0.65 10.42
C ARG A 106 -9.61 1.46 10.36
N SER A 107 -8.75 1.31 11.34
CA SER A 107 -7.34 1.69 11.29
C SER A 107 -6.49 0.52 10.77
N GLU A 108 -5.18 0.71 10.65
CA GLU A 108 -4.23 -0.35 10.25
C GLU A 108 -4.52 -0.92 8.84
N ILE A 109 -4.96 -0.06 7.92
CA ILE A 109 -4.92 -0.37 6.49
C ILE A 109 -3.54 0.00 6.00
N LEU A 110 -2.74 -1.03 5.70
CA LEU A 110 -1.32 -0.83 5.46
C LEU A 110 -0.95 -1.02 4.00
N PHE A 111 -0.02 -0.20 3.52
CA PHE A 111 0.83 -0.51 2.38
C PHE A 111 2.08 -1.23 2.90
N HIS A 112 2.14 -2.55 2.75
CA HIS A 112 3.17 -3.37 3.38
C HIS A 112 3.55 -4.62 2.56
N PRO A 113 4.68 -5.28 2.87
CA PRO A 113 5.14 -6.43 2.11
C PRO A 113 4.16 -7.60 2.21
N GLY A 114 3.81 -8.17 1.06
CA GLY A 114 3.03 -9.41 0.98
C GLY A 114 3.90 -10.63 0.67
N ARG A 115 3.29 -11.82 0.70
CA ARG A 115 3.87 -13.10 0.30
C ARG A 115 2.80 -14.09 -0.14
N GLY A 116 3.13 -14.96 -1.10
CA GLY A 116 2.20 -15.97 -1.61
C GLY A 116 1.01 -15.32 -2.32
N PHE A 117 -0.18 -15.93 -2.25
CA PHE A 117 -1.34 -15.37 -2.96
C PHE A 117 -1.75 -13.98 -2.44
N LEU A 118 -1.69 -13.79 -1.12
CA LEU A 118 -2.27 -12.66 -0.36
C LEU A 118 -1.59 -12.54 0.99
N SER A 119 -1.53 -11.34 1.57
CA SER A 119 -1.06 -11.12 2.93
C SER A 119 -1.89 -10.07 3.66
N SER A 120 -2.34 -10.42 4.87
CA SER A 120 -3.20 -9.60 5.71
C SER A 120 -4.53 -9.21 5.02
N VAL A 121 -5.57 -9.08 5.81
CA VAL A 121 -6.90 -8.78 5.27
C VAL A 121 -7.01 -7.28 4.99
N GLY A 122 -7.51 -6.86 3.83
CA GLY A 122 -7.75 -5.45 3.47
C GLY A 122 -6.54 -4.52 3.41
N CYS A 123 -5.32 -5.06 3.41
CA CYS A 123 -4.09 -4.30 3.18
C CYS A 123 -3.69 -4.32 1.70
N ILE A 124 -2.74 -3.45 1.34
CA ILE A 124 -2.21 -3.29 0.00
C ILE A 124 -0.79 -3.88 -0.03
N ASN A 125 -0.58 -4.90 -0.86
CA ASN A 125 0.73 -5.54 -1.01
C ASN A 125 1.32 -5.27 -2.40
N PRO A 126 2.43 -4.52 -2.52
CA PRO A 126 3.04 -4.26 -3.82
C PRO A 126 3.80 -5.49 -4.33
N ALA A 127 3.91 -5.63 -5.63
CA ALA A 127 4.74 -6.61 -6.32
C ALA A 127 5.16 -6.07 -7.70
N ARG A 128 6.17 -6.69 -8.29
CA ARG A 128 6.65 -6.34 -9.64
C ARG A 128 5.62 -6.71 -10.70
N THR A 129 5.18 -7.95 -10.65
CA THR A 129 4.25 -8.53 -11.62
C THR A 129 3.40 -9.58 -10.93
N LEU A 130 2.11 -9.61 -11.29
CA LEU A 130 1.19 -10.70 -11.00
C LEU A 130 0.50 -10.99 -12.32
N ALA A 131 1.02 -11.96 -13.07
CA ALA A 131 0.57 -12.22 -14.44
C ALA A 131 -0.86 -12.78 -14.47
N ASN A 132 -1.22 -13.60 -13.48
CA ASN A 132 -2.51 -14.26 -13.39
C ASN A 132 -2.82 -14.72 -11.94
N ALA A 133 -3.94 -15.41 -11.77
CA ALA A 133 -4.39 -15.92 -10.49
C ALA A 133 -3.47 -16.97 -9.84
N ASN A 134 -2.54 -17.58 -10.59
CA ASN A 134 -1.57 -18.51 -10.04
C ASN A 134 -0.28 -17.82 -9.57
N SER A 135 -0.06 -16.54 -9.93
CA SER A 135 1.13 -15.79 -9.52
C SER A 135 1.13 -15.52 -8.02
N ASP A 136 2.24 -15.83 -7.35
CA ASP A 136 2.49 -15.45 -5.97
C ASP A 136 3.22 -14.11 -5.87
N ILE A 137 2.94 -13.39 -4.78
CA ILE A 137 3.72 -12.24 -4.34
C ILE A 137 5.05 -12.79 -3.78
N ASP A 138 6.15 -12.39 -4.40
CA ASP A 138 7.48 -12.60 -3.84
C ASP A 138 7.73 -11.63 -2.69
N PHE A 139 8.09 -12.15 -1.52
CA PHE A 139 8.25 -11.32 -0.32
C PHE A 139 9.40 -10.33 -0.45
N GLU A 140 10.53 -10.75 -1.04
CA GLU A 140 11.70 -9.89 -1.13
C GLU A 140 11.46 -8.71 -2.08
N ASP A 141 10.87 -8.96 -3.25
CA ASP A 141 10.44 -7.91 -4.18
C ASP A 141 9.39 -6.99 -3.54
N SER A 142 8.36 -7.56 -2.91
CA SER A 142 7.32 -6.79 -2.22
C SER A 142 7.94 -5.89 -1.15
N ARG A 143 8.88 -6.43 -0.36
CA ARG A 143 9.60 -5.70 0.67
C ARG A 143 10.43 -4.57 0.08
N LYS A 144 11.20 -4.81 -0.98
CA LYS A 144 12.02 -3.78 -1.65
C LYS A 144 11.17 -2.62 -2.15
N ARG A 145 9.96 -2.89 -2.67
CA ARG A 145 9.03 -1.86 -3.14
C ARG A 145 8.50 -0.98 -2.03
N VAL A 146 8.14 -1.56 -0.89
CA VAL A 146 7.71 -0.78 0.29
C VAL A 146 8.84 0.11 0.78
N ILE A 147 10.07 -0.41 0.87
CA ILE A 147 11.24 0.39 1.23
C ILE A 147 11.42 1.55 0.24
N ALA A 148 11.40 1.26 -1.06
CA ALA A 148 11.62 2.27 -2.10
C ALA A 148 10.59 3.41 -2.03
N VAL A 149 9.31 3.09 -1.75
CA VAL A 149 8.26 4.09 -1.51
C VAL A 149 8.54 4.92 -0.25
N ILE A 150 8.96 4.29 0.86
CA ILE A 150 9.30 5.00 2.11
C ILE A 150 10.52 5.92 1.89
N ASP A 151 11.54 5.44 1.20
CA ASP A 151 12.77 6.19 0.96
C ASP A 151 12.53 7.37 0.01
N ASP A 152 11.70 7.18 -1.01
CA ASP A 152 11.25 8.27 -1.89
C ASP A 152 10.45 9.34 -1.13
N LEU A 153 9.51 8.93 -0.26
CA LEU A 153 8.79 9.85 0.62
C LEU A 153 9.73 10.68 1.51
N LYS A 154 10.72 10.02 2.13
CA LYS A 154 11.74 10.71 2.94
C LYS A 154 12.53 11.70 2.10
N SER A 155 12.94 11.31 0.91
CA SER A 155 13.69 12.17 -0.01
C SER A 155 12.86 13.38 -0.45
N TYR A 156 11.60 13.17 -0.84
CA TYR A 156 10.71 14.23 -1.31
C TYR A 156 10.40 15.25 -0.21
N LEU A 157 10.15 14.80 1.02
CA LEU A 157 9.76 15.67 2.13
C LEU A 157 10.94 16.26 2.90
N GLY A 158 12.13 15.67 2.78
CA GLY A 158 13.33 16.09 3.51
C GLY A 158 13.07 16.18 5.02
N SER A 159 13.39 17.33 5.61
CA SER A 159 13.17 17.60 7.04
C SER A 159 11.70 17.61 7.47
N SER A 160 10.75 17.64 6.53
CA SER A 160 9.31 17.56 6.81
C SER A 160 8.83 16.13 7.02
N PHE A 161 9.64 15.12 6.70
CA PHE A 161 9.29 13.72 6.99
C PHE A 161 9.25 13.50 8.52
N PRO A 162 8.23 12.80 9.06
CA PRO A 162 8.13 12.61 10.50
C PRO A 162 9.34 11.87 11.10
N GLY A 163 9.88 12.38 12.21
CA GLY A 163 11.01 11.76 12.92
C GLY A 163 10.65 10.55 13.80
N ARG A 164 9.36 10.19 13.91
CA ARG A 164 8.88 9.03 14.68
C ARG A 164 7.61 8.45 14.05
N ASN A 165 7.34 7.18 14.36
CA ASN A 165 6.14 6.48 13.91
C ASN A 165 4.85 7.07 14.53
N GLY A 166 3.69 6.74 13.97
CA GLY A 166 2.37 7.12 14.48
C GLY A 166 2.04 8.58 14.18
N LYS A 167 2.58 9.12 13.08
CA LYS A 167 2.44 10.52 12.68
C LYS A 167 1.94 10.67 11.25
N PRO A 168 1.04 11.63 10.98
CA PRO A 168 0.72 12.05 9.62
C PRO A 168 1.98 12.43 8.85
N ILE A 169 2.07 11.94 7.61
CA ILE A 169 3.08 12.34 6.66
C ILE A 169 2.50 13.54 5.90
N PRO A 170 3.05 14.76 6.06
CA PRO A 170 2.52 15.94 5.40
C PRO A 170 2.66 15.79 3.89
N LYS A 171 1.71 16.36 3.13
CA LYS A 171 1.79 16.40 1.66
C LYS A 171 1.96 15.01 1.01
N ALA A 172 1.35 13.99 1.59
CA ALA A 172 1.38 12.62 1.07
C ALA A 172 0.00 11.97 1.08
N THR A 173 -0.45 11.50 -0.08
CA THR A 173 -1.78 10.90 -0.26
C THR A 173 -1.69 9.61 -1.09
N VAL A 174 -2.46 8.59 -0.70
CA VAL A 174 -2.76 7.44 -1.56
C VAL A 174 -4.09 7.68 -2.24
N VAL A 175 -4.10 7.55 -3.56
CA VAL A 175 -5.28 7.68 -4.40
C VAL A 175 -5.65 6.31 -4.93
N ILE A 176 -6.84 5.83 -4.59
CA ILE A 176 -7.38 4.55 -5.08
C ILE A 176 -8.46 4.85 -6.10
N ASP A 177 -8.33 4.22 -7.26
CA ASP A 177 -9.23 4.39 -8.39
C ASP A 177 -9.70 3.06 -8.97
N GLY A 178 -10.92 3.09 -9.52
CA GLY A 178 -11.59 1.97 -10.16
C GLY A 178 -12.15 0.92 -9.20
N GLU A 179 -13.14 0.17 -9.69
CA GLU A 179 -13.70 -1.03 -9.06
C GLU A 179 -13.83 -2.11 -10.14
N PRO A 180 -13.14 -3.26 -10.02
CA PRO A 180 -13.21 -4.37 -10.97
C PRO A 180 -14.37 -5.34 -10.69
#